data_AF-A0A3M4PK81-F1
#
_entry.id   AF-A0A3M4PK81-F1
#
_cell.length_a   1.000
_cell.length_b   1.000
_cell.length_c   1.000
_cell.angle_alpha   90.00
_cell.angle_beta   90.00
_cell.angle_gamma   90.00
#
_symmetry.space_group_name_H-M   'P 1'
#
loop_
_entity.id
_entity.type
_entity.pdbx_description
1 polymer ?
#
loop_
_entity_poly.entity_id
_entity_poly.type
_entity_poly.pdbx_seq_one_letter_code
_entity_poly.pdbx_strand_id
1 'polypeptide(L)'
;MHTAGELPVSAQRISRMTDKHGTHQQRRAALFPKTPATATSLCPFRGPNVAIVPVRYALDRSRYDVTPEQLKPLPKQGKWALMPTLTTRSYTLRQLYDGYVYVFDETAGTLHEYVVSANNGHLSRIVWTDAQIGSDQRSGASDGKPFLLYPRRNTLHIAFSPQQWTWRVCEHMRSSAPSRALWMKALDLASYCITMAEPDTLPLNRIAEAVADIDKGHVTDDGRFADSAIPTARPLSEDAETHPLWAPLGADVFWQGSVDDQDSSLLIALDDPLAVFNDLGMQLAADQAAFREWQSAHEHKIQIAQTVSGLCGAESDPQKLPASVRGNAALTHRYLSEVE
;
A
#
# COMPACT_ATOMS: atom_id res chain seq x y z
N MET A 1 39.36 24.08 31.69
CA MET A 1 39.59 24.67 30.35
C MET A 1 39.92 23.57 29.37
N HIS A 2 38.92 23.05 28.67
CA HIS A 2 39.05 22.50 27.33
C HIS A 2 37.64 22.49 26.74
N THR A 3 37.49 23.27 25.68
CA THR A 3 36.25 23.65 25.00
C THR A 3 35.62 22.47 24.27
N ALA A 4 34.33 22.26 24.52
CA ALA A 4 33.46 21.42 23.72
C ALA A 4 33.38 21.98 22.29
N GLY A 5 33.75 21.17 21.30
CA GLY A 5 33.51 21.49 19.90
C GLY A 5 32.08 21.12 19.53
N GLU A 6 31.23 22.12 19.32
CA GLU A 6 29.95 21.97 18.65
C GLU A 6 30.18 21.46 17.22
N LEU A 7 29.58 20.32 16.89
CA LEU A 7 29.43 19.87 15.50
C LEU A 7 28.30 20.69 14.86
N PRO A 8 28.50 21.26 13.65
CA PRO A 8 27.50 22.10 13.04
C PRO A 8 26.32 21.28 12.52
N VAL A 9 25.13 21.59 13.02
CA VAL A 9 23.81 21.14 12.54
C VAL A 9 23.51 21.77 11.18
N SER A 10 24.27 21.40 10.14
CA SER A 10 24.04 21.95 8.79
C SER A 10 24.36 20.98 7.65
N ALA A 11 24.45 19.68 7.91
CA ALA A 11 24.76 18.69 6.88
C ALA A 11 23.83 17.48 6.95
N GLN A 12 22.51 17.68 6.74
CA GLN A 12 21.62 16.55 6.38
C GLN A 12 20.29 16.97 5.73
N ARG A 13 20.18 18.21 5.25
CA ARG A 13 19.07 18.62 4.37
C ARG A 13 19.50 18.54 2.91
N ILE A 14 20.02 17.39 2.49
CA ILE A 14 19.95 17.04 1.06
C ILE A 14 18.49 16.69 0.85
N SER A 15 17.72 17.68 0.39
CA SER A 15 16.41 17.46 -0.20
C SER A 15 16.59 16.51 -1.38
N ARG A 16 16.59 15.21 -1.12
CA ARG A 16 16.48 14.17 -2.14
C ARG A 16 15.06 14.30 -2.66
N MET A 17 14.85 15.21 -3.61
CA MET A 17 13.58 15.32 -4.34
C MET A 17 13.29 13.92 -4.86
N THR A 18 12.26 13.29 -4.32
CA THR A 18 11.72 12.09 -4.93
C THR A 18 11.16 12.52 -6.30
N ASP A 19 11.20 11.69 -7.33
CA ASP A 19 10.77 12.16 -8.66
C ASP A 19 9.24 12.35 -8.74
N LYS A 20 8.52 12.04 -7.66
CA LYS A 20 7.05 11.99 -7.57
C LYS A 20 6.39 13.25 -6.96
N HIS A 21 7.13 14.35 -6.75
CA HIS A 21 6.55 15.63 -6.31
C HIS A 21 5.83 16.40 -7.45
N GLY A 22 5.96 15.90 -8.69
CA GLY A 22 5.43 16.52 -9.89
C GLY A 22 6.20 17.76 -10.35
N THR A 23 6.71 17.70 -11.58
CA THR A 23 7.37 18.83 -12.25
C THR A 23 6.41 19.99 -12.49
N HIS A 24 6.95 21.19 -12.78
CA HIS A 24 6.12 22.35 -13.14
C HIS A 24 5.20 22.06 -14.34
N GLN A 25 5.69 21.29 -15.33
CA GLN A 25 4.90 20.87 -16.48
C GLN A 25 3.76 19.93 -16.09
N GLN A 26 4.03 18.94 -15.23
CA GLN A 26 3.01 18.01 -14.73
C GLN A 26 1.95 18.74 -13.91
N ARG A 27 2.33 19.64 -13.00
CA ARG A 27 1.38 20.46 -12.22
C ARG A 27 0.48 21.30 -13.12
N ARG A 28 1.04 21.92 -14.16
CA ARG A 28 0.26 22.65 -15.16
C ARG A 28 -0.70 21.73 -15.92
N ALA A 29 -0.21 20.57 -16.39
CA ALA A 29 -1.02 19.63 -17.16
C ALA A 29 -2.13 18.97 -16.32
N ALA A 30 -1.91 18.79 -15.01
CA ALA A 30 -2.92 18.31 -14.07
C ALA A 30 -4.09 19.30 -13.96
N LEU A 31 -3.80 20.61 -13.90
CA LEU A 31 -4.82 21.67 -13.84
C LEU A 31 -5.49 21.97 -15.18
N PHE A 32 -4.73 21.87 -16.27
CA PHE A 32 -5.17 22.21 -17.62
C PHE A 32 -5.01 20.98 -18.51
N PRO A 33 -6.08 20.15 -18.67
CA PRO A 33 -6.06 18.99 -19.54
C PRO A 33 -5.61 19.38 -20.95
N LYS A 34 -4.88 18.49 -21.62
CA LYS A 34 -4.39 18.73 -22.99
C LYS A 34 -5.51 18.61 -24.05
N THR A 35 -6.73 18.28 -23.64
CA THR A 35 -7.91 18.20 -24.52
C THR A 35 -8.25 19.60 -25.05
N PRO A 36 -8.20 19.84 -26.37
CA PRO A 36 -8.42 21.16 -26.94
C PRO A 36 -9.87 21.64 -26.73
N ALA A 37 -10.03 22.92 -26.39
CA ALA A 37 -11.34 23.55 -26.13
C ALA A 37 -12.32 23.50 -27.32
N THR A 38 -11.82 23.32 -28.55
CA THR A 38 -12.64 23.14 -29.77
C THR A 38 -13.30 21.76 -29.88
N ALA A 39 -13.02 20.85 -28.95
CA ALA A 39 -13.68 19.55 -28.85
C ALA A 39 -15.10 19.63 -28.23
N THR A 40 -15.76 20.78 -28.25
CA THR A 40 -17.15 20.97 -27.78
C THR A 40 -18.18 20.10 -28.52
N SER A 41 -17.81 19.43 -29.62
CA SER A 41 -18.66 18.46 -30.34
C SER A 41 -18.20 17.00 -30.22
N LEU A 42 -17.12 16.71 -29.47
CA LEU A 42 -16.56 15.37 -29.32
C LEU A 42 -16.57 15.02 -27.83
N CYS A 43 -17.45 14.09 -27.45
CA CYS A 43 -17.54 13.48 -26.13
C CYS A 43 -16.15 13.34 -25.46
N PRO A 44 -15.96 13.73 -24.19
CA PRO A 44 -14.66 13.75 -23.48
C PRO A 44 -13.85 12.43 -23.51
N PHE A 45 -14.47 11.32 -23.90
CA PHE A 45 -13.97 9.95 -23.82
C PHE A 45 -13.32 9.38 -25.10
N ARG A 46 -12.67 10.18 -25.96
CA ARG A 46 -12.30 9.74 -27.33
C ARG A 46 -10.84 9.39 -27.63
N GLY A 47 -9.91 9.46 -26.67
CA GLY A 47 -8.54 8.96 -26.92
C GLY A 47 -8.53 7.46 -27.29
N PRO A 48 -7.68 6.98 -28.22
CA PRO A 48 -7.69 5.57 -28.65
C PRO A 48 -7.27 4.60 -27.53
N ASN A 49 -6.59 5.12 -26.52
CA ASN A 49 -6.04 4.37 -25.39
C ASN A 49 -6.54 4.93 -24.06
N VAL A 50 -6.45 4.10 -23.03
CA VAL A 50 -6.71 4.44 -21.62
C VAL A 50 -5.41 4.31 -20.85
N ALA A 51 -5.09 5.33 -20.05
CA ALA A 51 -3.98 5.25 -19.11
C ALA A 51 -4.45 4.65 -17.78
N ILE A 52 -3.68 3.70 -17.28
CA ILE A 52 -4.01 2.88 -16.11
C ILE A 52 -2.87 3.02 -15.11
N VAL A 53 -3.16 3.52 -13.91
CA VAL A 53 -2.20 3.64 -12.81
C VAL A 53 -2.43 2.48 -11.84
N PRO A 54 -1.57 1.46 -11.84
CA PRO A 54 -1.70 0.37 -10.88
C PRO A 54 -1.28 0.86 -9.48
N VAL A 55 -2.10 0.52 -8.50
CA VAL A 55 -1.85 0.68 -7.06
C VAL A 55 -2.07 -0.67 -6.40
N ARG A 56 -1.85 -0.79 -5.09
CA ARG A 56 -2.04 -2.05 -4.37
C ARG A 56 -2.97 -1.91 -3.19
N TYR A 57 -3.65 -3.00 -2.86
CA TYR A 57 -4.26 -3.18 -1.55
C TYR A 57 -3.18 -3.19 -0.47
N ALA A 58 -3.45 -2.50 0.63
CA ALA A 58 -2.56 -2.44 1.78
C ALA A 58 -3.37 -2.25 3.07
N LEU A 59 -2.68 -2.34 4.21
CA LEU A 59 -3.22 -1.88 5.47
C LEU A 59 -3.00 -0.37 5.60
N ASP A 60 -4.02 0.30 6.13
CA ASP A 60 -3.91 1.71 6.50
C ASP A 60 -2.94 1.88 7.68
N ARG A 61 -2.72 3.13 8.07
CA ARG A 61 -1.84 3.51 9.17
C ARG A 61 -2.12 2.68 10.42
N SER A 62 -1.07 2.57 11.22
CA SER A 62 -1.08 1.73 12.40
C SER A 62 -2.17 2.06 13.39
N ARG A 63 -2.59 1.07 14.18
CA ARG A 63 -3.48 1.36 15.31
C ARG A 63 -2.78 2.18 16.41
N TYR A 64 -1.45 2.24 16.33
CA TYR A 64 -0.59 3.08 17.16
C TYR A 64 -0.28 4.44 16.51
N ASP A 65 -0.85 4.71 15.32
CA ASP A 65 -0.72 6.02 14.70
C ASP A 65 -1.36 7.07 15.61
N VAL A 66 -0.62 8.15 15.85
CA VAL A 66 -1.01 9.22 16.78
C VAL A 66 -2.05 10.18 16.18
N THR A 67 -2.39 10.00 14.90
CA THR A 67 -3.32 10.84 14.12
C THR A 67 -4.40 10.00 13.42
N PRO A 68 -5.33 9.39 14.17
CA PRO A 68 -6.38 8.50 13.62
C PRO A 68 -7.34 9.20 12.63
N GLU A 69 -7.45 10.53 12.69
CA GLU A 69 -8.22 11.32 11.71
C GLU A 69 -7.60 11.37 10.32
N GLN A 70 -6.33 10.94 10.17
CA GLN A 70 -5.60 10.91 8.90
C GLN A 70 -5.69 9.55 8.17
N LEU A 71 -6.49 8.62 8.70
CA LEU A 71 -6.81 7.36 8.04
C LEU A 71 -7.48 7.60 6.69
N LYS A 72 -7.11 6.81 5.69
CA LYS A 72 -7.67 6.82 4.33
C LYS A 72 -8.19 5.42 4.00
N PRO A 73 -9.30 4.97 4.61
CA PRO A 73 -9.88 3.67 4.29
C PRO A 73 -10.34 3.63 2.83
N LEU A 74 -10.54 2.42 2.30
CA LEU A 74 -11.06 2.23 0.94
C LEU A 74 -12.31 3.08 0.65
N PRO A 75 -12.32 3.91 -0.41
CA PRO A 75 -13.45 4.78 -0.73
C PRO A 75 -14.75 4.00 -0.98
N LYS A 76 -15.87 4.44 -0.38
CA LYS A 76 -17.15 3.70 -0.45
C LYS A 76 -17.70 3.50 -1.87
N GLN A 77 -17.31 4.34 -2.83
CA GLN A 77 -17.82 4.28 -4.21
C GLN A 77 -17.09 3.25 -5.07
N GLY A 78 -15.95 2.71 -4.62
CA GLY A 78 -15.24 1.66 -5.35
C GLY A 78 -15.86 0.29 -5.14
N LYS A 79 -15.74 -0.58 -6.15
CA LYS A 79 -16.15 -1.98 -6.09
C LYS A 79 -14.94 -2.84 -5.71
N TRP A 80 -14.59 -2.84 -4.43
CA TRP A 80 -13.38 -3.49 -3.94
C TRP A 80 -13.52 -5.00 -3.77
N ALA A 81 -12.40 -5.70 -3.86
CA ALA A 81 -12.28 -7.10 -3.52
C ALA A 81 -12.81 -7.37 -2.10
N LEU A 82 -13.51 -8.50 -1.95
CA LEU A 82 -13.99 -8.94 -0.66
C LEU A 82 -12.80 -9.40 0.20
N MET A 83 -12.47 -8.61 1.21
CA MET A 83 -11.39 -8.91 2.14
C MET A 83 -11.94 -9.28 3.53
N PRO A 84 -11.20 -10.10 4.31
CA PRO A 84 -11.57 -10.42 5.69
C PRO A 84 -11.75 -9.16 6.53
N THR A 85 -12.74 -9.11 7.42
CA THR A 85 -12.92 -7.95 8.29
C THR A 85 -11.81 -7.85 9.32
N LEU A 86 -11.25 -6.65 9.50
CA LEU A 86 -10.22 -6.35 10.49
C LEU A 86 -10.82 -5.54 11.65
N THR A 87 -10.42 -5.84 12.89
CA THR A 87 -10.96 -5.18 14.08
C THR A 87 -10.19 -3.92 14.47
N THR A 88 -8.87 -3.92 14.28
CA THR A 88 -7.97 -2.87 14.80
C THR A 88 -7.37 -1.97 13.72
N ARG A 89 -7.63 -2.27 12.43
CA ARG A 89 -7.10 -1.53 11.28
C ARG A 89 -8.13 -1.57 10.15
N SER A 90 -7.92 -0.72 9.15
CA SER A 90 -8.68 -0.74 7.91
C SER A 90 -7.78 -1.05 6.72
N TYR A 91 -8.38 -1.52 5.62
CA TYR A 91 -7.67 -1.59 4.34
C TYR A 91 -7.66 -0.22 3.67
N THR A 92 -6.60 0.03 2.93
CA THR A 92 -6.42 1.22 2.09
C THR A 92 -5.79 0.84 0.75
N LEU A 93 -5.59 1.83 -0.12
CA LEU A 93 -4.73 1.70 -1.30
C LEU A 93 -3.40 2.41 -1.05
N ARG A 94 -2.32 1.82 -1.55
CA ARG A 94 -0.98 2.40 -1.53
C ARG A 94 -0.33 2.28 -2.90
N GLN A 95 0.67 3.10 -3.16
CA GLN A 95 1.50 2.93 -4.36
C GLN A 95 2.15 1.55 -4.40
N LEU A 96 2.43 1.08 -5.62
CA LEU A 96 3.33 -0.05 -5.82
C LEU A 96 4.75 0.31 -5.33
N TYR A 97 5.48 -0.71 -4.89
CA TYR A 97 6.92 -0.63 -4.63
C TYR A 97 7.70 -1.40 -5.71
N ASP A 98 9.02 -1.45 -5.57
CA ASP A 98 9.89 -2.14 -6.52
C ASP A 98 9.43 -3.59 -6.73
N GLY A 99 9.21 -3.95 -7.99
CA GLY A 99 8.59 -5.22 -8.36
C GLY A 99 8.22 -5.27 -9.84
N TYR A 100 7.22 -6.07 -10.17
CA TYR A 100 6.82 -6.36 -11.55
C TYR A 100 5.30 -6.28 -11.70
N VAL A 101 4.85 -5.73 -12.84
CA VAL A 101 3.46 -5.77 -13.26
C VAL A 101 3.34 -6.58 -14.54
N TYR A 102 2.40 -7.51 -14.55
CA TYR A 102 2.07 -8.37 -15.68
C TYR A 102 0.71 -7.99 -16.20
N VAL A 103 0.61 -7.81 -17.52
CA VAL A 103 -0.66 -7.51 -18.19
C VAL A 103 -0.86 -8.49 -19.34
N PHE A 104 -1.84 -9.37 -19.20
CA PHE A 104 -2.32 -10.16 -20.32
C PHE A 104 -3.44 -9.39 -21.02
N ASP A 105 -3.16 -8.91 -22.22
CA ASP A 105 -4.18 -8.33 -23.09
C ASP A 105 -4.95 -9.47 -23.75
N GLU A 106 -6.16 -9.73 -23.26
CA GLU A 106 -6.99 -10.84 -23.73
C GLU A 106 -7.46 -10.60 -25.17
N THR A 107 -7.72 -9.35 -25.53
CA THR A 107 -8.12 -8.98 -26.89
C THR A 107 -6.98 -9.16 -27.89
N ALA A 108 -5.75 -8.82 -27.51
CA ALA A 108 -4.58 -8.97 -28.37
C ALA A 108 -3.90 -10.35 -28.27
N GLY A 109 -4.20 -11.14 -27.22
CA GLY A 109 -3.57 -12.44 -26.97
C GLY A 109 -2.10 -12.35 -26.54
N THR A 110 -1.70 -11.25 -25.89
CA THR A 110 -0.29 -10.97 -25.56
C THR A 110 -0.09 -10.71 -24.07
N LEU A 111 0.95 -11.32 -23.49
CA LEU A 111 1.44 -11.00 -22.15
C LEU A 111 2.54 -9.94 -22.22
N HIS A 112 2.37 -8.86 -21.47
CA HIS A 112 3.38 -7.81 -21.29
C HIS A 112 3.89 -7.84 -19.86
N GLU A 113 5.19 -7.61 -19.72
CA GLU A 113 5.89 -7.54 -18.44
C GLU A 113 6.47 -6.13 -18.26
N TYR A 114 6.33 -5.59 -17.05
CA TYR A 114 6.83 -4.27 -16.68
C TYR A 114 7.60 -4.37 -15.37
N VAL A 115 8.77 -3.73 -15.29
CA VAL A 115 9.43 -3.46 -14.01
C VAL A 115 8.87 -2.17 -13.42
N VAL A 116 8.60 -2.19 -12.12
CA VAL A 116 8.12 -1.05 -11.34
C VAL A 116 9.28 -0.49 -10.55
N SER A 117 9.46 0.83 -10.59
CA SER A 117 10.37 1.54 -9.68
C SER A 117 9.58 2.42 -8.72
N ALA A 118 9.67 2.12 -7.43
CA ALA A 118 9.01 2.87 -6.36
C ALA A 118 9.54 4.31 -6.27
N ASN A 119 10.84 4.49 -6.50
CA ASN A 119 11.54 5.77 -6.34
C ASN A 119 10.99 6.84 -7.29
N ASN A 120 10.81 6.49 -8.57
CA ASN A 120 10.32 7.41 -9.58
C ASN A 120 8.86 7.17 -9.97
N GLY A 121 8.25 6.04 -9.57
CA GLY A 121 6.87 5.69 -9.90
C GLY A 121 6.66 5.22 -11.35
N HIS A 122 7.73 4.96 -12.10
CA HIS A 122 7.65 4.51 -13.49
C HIS A 122 7.46 2.99 -13.61
N LEU A 123 6.71 2.60 -14.64
CA LEU A 123 6.59 1.27 -15.18
C LEU A 123 7.35 1.22 -16.50
N SER A 124 8.41 0.41 -16.56
CA SER A 124 9.23 0.23 -17.76
C SER A 124 8.98 -1.14 -18.37
N ARG A 125 8.59 -1.18 -19.65
CA ARG A 125 8.24 -2.43 -20.32
C ARG A 125 9.49 -3.26 -20.58
N ILE A 126 9.49 -4.51 -20.14
CA ILE A 126 10.50 -5.50 -20.51
C ILE A 126 10.04 -6.16 -21.80
N VAL A 127 10.80 -5.94 -22.89
CA VAL A 127 10.55 -6.59 -24.17
C VAL A 127 11.42 -7.83 -24.26
N TRP A 128 10.79 -9.00 -24.29
CA TRP A 128 11.50 -10.27 -24.35
C TRP A 128 12.25 -10.39 -25.68
N THR A 129 13.56 -10.59 -25.59
CA THR A 129 14.43 -10.90 -26.71
C THR A 129 14.56 -12.41 -26.89
N ASP A 130 15.02 -12.87 -28.05
CA ASP A 130 15.23 -14.31 -28.32
C ASP A 130 16.13 -14.98 -27.28
N ALA A 131 17.14 -14.25 -26.77
CA ALA A 131 18.06 -14.73 -25.73
C ALA A 131 17.40 -14.90 -24.35
N GLN A 132 16.25 -14.27 -24.12
CA GLN A 132 15.53 -14.28 -22.84
C GLN A 132 14.36 -15.27 -22.83
N ILE A 133 14.01 -15.86 -23.98
CA ILE A 133 13.00 -16.90 -24.07
C ILE A 133 13.46 -18.09 -23.23
N GLY A 134 12.62 -18.53 -22.29
CA GLY A 134 12.96 -19.61 -21.36
C GLY A 134 13.74 -19.18 -20.12
N SER A 135 14.16 -17.91 -20.01
CA SER A 135 14.90 -17.41 -18.85
C SER A 135 13.98 -16.92 -17.74
N ASP A 136 14.28 -17.28 -16.50
CA ASP A 136 13.59 -16.76 -15.31
C ASP A 136 14.00 -15.34 -14.95
N GLN A 137 15.19 -14.90 -15.39
CA GLN A 137 15.66 -13.54 -15.22
C GLN A 137 15.63 -12.80 -16.56
N ARG A 138 14.87 -11.72 -16.63
CA ARG A 138 14.69 -10.92 -17.86
C ARG A 138 14.87 -9.45 -17.54
N SER A 139 15.59 -8.75 -18.41
CA SER A 139 16.01 -7.36 -18.26
C SER A 139 15.87 -6.61 -19.58
N GLY A 140 16.29 -5.34 -19.64
CA GLY A 140 16.14 -4.52 -20.86
C GLY A 140 14.81 -3.78 -20.90
N ALA A 141 14.53 -3.03 -19.83
CA ALA A 141 13.33 -2.24 -19.73
C ALA A 141 13.43 -0.97 -20.61
N SER A 142 12.34 -0.62 -21.29
CA SER A 142 12.22 0.61 -22.09
C SER A 142 12.18 1.87 -21.22
N ASP A 143 12.10 3.04 -21.87
CA ASP A 143 11.69 4.27 -21.18
C ASP A 143 10.37 4.03 -20.44
N GLY A 144 10.40 4.28 -19.13
CA GLY A 144 9.24 4.04 -18.27
C GLY A 144 8.22 5.15 -18.35
N LYS A 145 6.98 4.85 -17.98
CA LYS A 145 5.91 5.84 -17.77
C LYS A 145 5.22 5.59 -16.43
N PRO A 146 4.63 6.60 -15.78
CA PRO A 146 3.94 6.40 -14.50
C PRO A 146 2.56 5.72 -14.64
N PHE A 147 2.26 5.15 -15.82
CA PHE A 147 1.02 4.48 -16.14
C PHE A 147 1.25 3.44 -17.24
N LEU A 148 0.37 2.45 -17.28
CA LEU A 148 0.20 1.53 -18.40
C LEU A 148 -0.73 2.17 -19.45
N LEU A 149 -0.51 1.89 -20.73
CA LEU A 149 -1.31 2.46 -21.81
C LEU A 149 -1.81 1.35 -22.74
N TYR A 150 -3.14 1.17 -22.80
CA TYR A 150 -3.78 0.09 -23.56
C TYR A 150 -4.97 0.59 -24.38
N PRO A 151 -5.31 -0.08 -25.49
CA PRO A 151 -6.44 0.33 -26.32
C PRO A 151 -7.76 0.28 -25.56
N ARG A 152 -8.60 1.30 -25.78
CA ARG A 152 -9.85 1.52 -25.03
C ARG A 152 -10.86 0.37 -25.12
N ARG A 153 -10.74 -0.49 -26.14
CA ARG A 153 -11.68 -1.58 -26.38
C ARG A 153 -11.17 -2.94 -25.88
N ASN A 154 -10.02 -2.97 -25.23
CA ASN A 154 -9.38 -4.22 -24.85
C ASN A 154 -9.81 -4.65 -23.44
N THR A 155 -9.89 -5.96 -23.26
CA THR A 155 -10.02 -6.61 -21.95
C THR A 155 -8.64 -7.04 -21.49
N LEU A 156 -8.29 -6.68 -20.26
CA LEU A 156 -6.98 -6.95 -19.68
C LEU A 156 -7.12 -7.83 -18.44
N HIS A 157 -6.06 -8.59 -18.15
CA HIS A 157 -5.82 -9.22 -16.85
C HIS A 157 -4.52 -8.70 -16.29
N ILE A 158 -4.54 -8.08 -15.11
CA ILE A 158 -3.40 -7.35 -14.54
C ILE A 158 -3.02 -7.94 -13.18
N ALA A 159 -1.74 -8.19 -12.95
CA ALA A 159 -1.23 -8.64 -11.66
C ALA A 159 0.07 -7.93 -11.28
N PHE A 160 0.28 -7.76 -9.98
CA PHE A 160 1.54 -7.30 -9.41
C PHE A 160 2.26 -8.47 -8.74
N SER A 161 3.59 -8.45 -8.77
CA SER A 161 4.44 -9.38 -8.04
C SER A 161 5.71 -8.68 -7.57
N PRO A 162 6.10 -8.82 -6.29
CA PRO A 162 7.38 -8.27 -5.81
C PRO A 162 8.60 -8.99 -6.39
N GLN A 163 8.41 -10.20 -6.92
CA GLN A 163 9.46 -10.99 -7.56
C GLN A 163 9.11 -11.21 -9.03
N GLN A 164 10.14 -11.28 -9.88
CA GLN A 164 9.93 -11.58 -11.29
C GLN A 164 9.34 -12.98 -11.42
N TRP A 165 8.22 -13.12 -12.14
CA TRP A 165 7.65 -14.42 -12.46
C TRP A 165 8.66 -15.27 -13.25
N THR A 166 8.72 -16.56 -12.93
CA THR A 166 9.50 -17.51 -13.73
C THR A 166 8.90 -17.62 -15.13
N TRP A 167 9.70 -18.06 -16.09
CA TRP A 167 9.24 -18.29 -17.45
C TRP A 167 8.02 -19.23 -17.48
N ARG A 168 8.07 -20.28 -16.66
CA ARG A 168 6.96 -21.24 -16.52
C ARG A 168 5.65 -20.58 -16.07
N VAL A 169 5.71 -19.65 -15.12
CA VAL A 169 4.51 -18.91 -14.66
C VAL A 169 3.97 -18.02 -15.78
N CYS A 170 4.85 -17.32 -16.49
CA CYS A 170 4.46 -16.50 -17.64
C CYS A 170 3.74 -17.34 -18.72
N GLU A 171 4.29 -18.48 -19.12
CA GLU A 171 3.67 -19.39 -20.10
C GLU A 171 2.35 -20.00 -19.60
N HIS A 172 2.28 -20.35 -18.32
CA HIS A 172 1.05 -20.83 -17.69
C HIS A 172 -0.06 -19.75 -17.76
N MET A 173 0.26 -18.51 -17.42
CA MET A 173 -0.71 -17.41 -17.50
C MET A 173 -1.09 -17.08 -18.95
N ARG A 174 -0.19 -17.22 -19.92
CA ARG A 174 -0.52 -17.09 -21.35
C ARG A 174 -1.51 -18.15 -21.82
N SER A 175 -1.36 -19.38 -21.34
CA SER A 175 -2.15 -20.53 -21.82
C SER A 175 -3.42 -20.84 -21.03
N SER A 176 -3.55 -20.36 -19.78
CA SER A 176 -4.66 -20.75 -18.88
C SER A 176 -5.59 -19.58 -18.52
N ALA A 177 -6.71 -19.46 -19.24
CA ALA A 177 -7.76 -18.49 -18.90
C ALA A 177 -8.33 -18.64 -17.48
N PRO A 178 -8.60 -19.87 -16.98
CA PRO A 178 -9.08 -20.04 -15.60
C PRO A 178 -8.07 -19.55 -14.56
N SER A 179 -6.77 -19.76 -14.80
CA SER A 179 -5.73 -19.29 -13.88
C SER A 179 -5.61 -17.77 -13.88
N ARG A 180 -5.74 -17.12 -15.06
CA ARG A 180 -5.79 -15.65 -15.13
C ARG A 180 -6.96 -15.10 -14.34
N ALA A 181 -8.16 -15.67 -14.51
CA ALA A 181 -9.35 -15.23 -13.78
C ALA A 181 -9.23 -15.38 -12.25
N LEU A 182 -8.38 -16.30 -11.77
CA LEU A 182 -8.16 -16.52 -10.34
C LEU A 182 -7.05 -15.63 -9.76
N TRP A 183 -5.99 -15.37 -10.53
CA TRP A 183 -4.75 -14.76 -10.02
C TRP A 183 -4.47 -13.35 -10.54
N MET A 184 -5.26 -12.85 -11.47
CA MET A 184 -5.11 -11.52 -12.07
C MET A 184 -6.42 -10.75 -11.99
N LYS A 185 -6.32 -9.42 -11.88
CA LYS A 185 -7.46 -8.51 -11.92
C LYS A 185 -7.94 -8.34 -13.35
N ALA A 186 -9.17 -8.76 -13.63
CA ALA A 186 -9.81 -8.50 -14.91
C ALA A 186 -10.22 -7.02 -15.01
N LEU A 187 -10.02 -6.42 -16.19
CA LEU A 187 -10.36 -5.04 -16.47
C LEU A 187 -10.90 -4.94 -17.90
N ASP A 188 -12.20 -4.68 -18.04
CA ASP A 188 -12.82 -4.35 -19.32
C ASP A 188 -12.77 -2.84 -19.55
N LEU A 189 -11.86 -2.39 -20.42
CA LEU A 189 -11.70 -0.96 -20.70
C LEU A 189 -12.88 -0.38 -21.49
N ALA A 190 -13.58 -1.18 -22.29
CA ALA A 190 -14.73 -0.71 -23.04
C ALA A 190 -15.89 -0.41 -22.07
N SER A 191 -16.15 -1.33 -21.15
CA SER A 191 -17.13 -1.14 -20.07
C SER A 191 -16.73 -0.02 -19.12
N TYR A 192 -15.46 0.07 -18.74
CA TYR A 192 -14.96 1.18 -17.90
C TYR A 192 -15.24 2.54 -18.54
N CYS A 193 -14.97 2.71 -19.83
CA CYS A 193 -15.19 4.00 -20.50
C CYS A 193 -16.65 4.44 -20.59
N ILE A 194 -17.59 3.54 -20.33
CA ILE A 194 -19.02 3.84 -20.27
C ILE A 194 -19.45 4.08 -18.82
N THR A 195 -18.95 3.27 -17.88
CA THR A 195 -19.47 3.19 -16.52
C THR A 195 -18.61 3.92 -15.47
N MET A 196 -17.31 4.06 -15.73
CA MET A 196 -16.28 4.53 -14.80
C MET A 196 -16.26 3.75 -13.47
N ALA A 197 -16.70 2.49 -13.49
CA ALA A 197 -17.01 1.72 -12.30
C ALA A 197 -16.72 0.21 -12.47
N GLU A 198 -15.59 -0.13 -13.10
CA GLU A 198 -15.11 -1.51 -13.10
C GLU A 198 -14.65 -1.95 -11.70
N PRO A 199 -14.70 -3.26 -11.39
CA PRO A 199 -14.16 -3.80 -10.14
C PRO A 199 -12.73 -3.32 -9.87
N ASP A 200 -12.42 -3.05 -8.60
CA ASP A 200 -11.09 -2.62 -8.13
C ASP A 200 -10.57 -1.31 -8.74
N THR A 201 -11.40 -0.53 -9.44
CA THR A 201 -10.99 0.72 -10.10
C THR A 201 -11.60 1.99 -9.50
N LEU A 202 -10.92 3.12 -9.74
CA LEU A 202 -11.46 4.47 -9.62
C LEU A 202 -10.94 5.37 -10.75
N PRO A 203 -11.64 6.46 -11.08
CA PRO A 203 -11.10 7.52 -11.94
C PRO A 203 -9.79 8.08 -11.40
N LEU A 204 -8.84 8.41 -12.29
CA LEU A 204 -7.49 8.85 -11.90
C LEU A 204 -7.49 10.17 -11.11
N ASN A 205 -8.43 11.08 -11.36
CA ASN A 205 -8.60 12.28 -10.55
C ASN A 205 -8.93 11.98 -9.06
N ARG A 206 -9.34 10.72 -8.80
CA ARG A 206 -9.50 10.02 -7.52
C ARG A 206 -8.25 9.85 -6.67
N ILE A 207 -7.06 9.91 -7.28
CA ILE A 207 -5.87 9.25 -6.73
C ILE A 207 -5.41 9.77 -5.36
N ALA A 208 -5.39 11.09 -5.13
CA ALA A 208 -5.02 11.65 -3.82
C ALA A 208 -6.05 11.35 -2.71
N GLU A 209 -7.31 11.15 -3.08
CA GLU A 209 -8.36 10.75 -2.14
C GLU A 209 -8.18 9.28 -1.74
N ALA A 210 -7.94 8.42 -2.73
CA ALA A 210 -8.00 6.97 -2.56
C ALA A 210 -6.69 6.33 -2.09
N VAL A 211 -5.54 6.92 -2.45
CA VAL A 211 -4.21 6.32 -2.22
C VAL A 211 -3.52 7.01 -1.05
N ALA A 212 -3.19 6.26 -0.01
CA ALA A 212 -2.84 6.84 1.28
C ALA A 212 -1.45 7.49 1.34
N ASP A 213 -0.53 7.05 0.48
CA ASP A 213 0.80 7.63 0.32
C ASP A 213 0.88 8.61 -0.88
N ILE A 214 -0.27 9.06 -1.40
CA ILE A 214 -0.36 10.13 -2.39
C ILE A 214 -1.12 11.32 -1.80
N ASP A 215 -0.51 12.49 -1.89
CA ASP A 215 -1.08 13.76 -1.43
C ASP A 215 -1.56 14.62 -2.59
N LYS A 216 -2.46 15.56 -2.27
CA LYS A 216 -3.03 16.49 -3.26
C LYS A 216 -2.06 17.66 -3.50
N GLY A 217 -1.62 17.82 -4.74
CA GLY A 217 -0.81 18.94 -5.22
C GLY A 217 0.66 18.93 -4.79
N HIS A 218 0.95 18.55 -3.55
CA HIS A 218 2.30 18.47 -3.01
C HIS A 218 2.40 17.41 -1.91
N VAL A 219 3.58 16.82 -1.79
CA VAL A 219 3.92 15.85 -0.74
C VAL A 219 4.02 16.55 0.61
N THR A 220 3.36 16.00 1.62
CA THR A 220 3.52 16.36 3.03
C THR A 220 4.17 15.20 3.77
N ASP A 221 5.42 15.39 4.20
CA ASP A 221 6.13 14.40 5.00
C ASP A 221 5.70 14.50 6.47
N ASP A 222 4.89 13.53 6.91
CA ASP A 222 4.35 13.41 8.26
C ASP A 222 4.75 12.10 8.96
N GLY A 223 5.70 11.35 8.38
CA GLY A 223 6.15 10.07 8.92
C GLY A 223 5.15 8.91 8.82
N ARG A 224 4.04 9.07 8.07
CA ARG A 224 3.07 7.99 7.88
C ARG A 224 3.72 6.73 7.32
N PHE A 225 3.23 5.57 7.76
CA PHE A 225 3.70 4.24 7.35
C PHE A 225 5.16 3.91 7.71
N ALA A 226 5.81 4.68 8.59
CA ALA A 226 7.15 4.37 9.08
C ALA A 226 7.26 2.98 9.75
N ASP A 227 6.16 2.48 10.31
CA ASP A 227 6.04 1.17 10.95
C ASP A 227 5.38 0.09 10.05
N SER A 228 5.33 0.33 8.74
CA SER A 228 4.87 -0.65 7.74
C SER A 228 6.05 -1.37 7.07
N ALA A 229 5.80 -2.55 6.53
CA ALA A 229 6.80 -3.40 5.87
C ALA A 229 7.40 -2.71 4.64
N ILE A 230 6.69 -1.73 4.08
CA ILE A 230 7.13 -0.88 2.97
C ILE A 230 7.05 0.58 3.46
N PRO A 231 8.06 1.09 4.18
CA PRO A 231 8.03 2.46 4.69
C PRO A 231 8.10 3.50 3.56
N THR A 232 7.67 4.71 3.89
CA THR A 232 7.70 5.88 2.98
C THR A 232 9.04 6.59 2.97
N ALA A 233 9.78 6.52 4.07
CA ALA A 233 11.16 6.93 4.16
C ALA A 233 12.09 5.76 3.83
N ARG A 234 13.18 6.04 3.12
CA ARG A 234 14.23 5.04 2.89
C ARG A 234 14.84 4.64 4.24
N PRO A 235 14.87 3.33 4.58
CA PRO A 235 15.53 2.87 5.80
C PRO A 235 17.01 3.26 5.82
N LEU A 236 17.51 3.59 6.99
CA LEU A 236 18.91 4.00 7.22
C LEU A 236 19.90 2.83 7.22
N SER A 237 19.51 1.62 6.78
CA SER A 237 20.33 0.42 7.02
C SER A 237 21.73 0.53 6.43
N GLU A 238 22.72 0.21 7.26
CA GLU A 238 24.15 0.15 6.92
C GLU A 238 24.53 -1.16 6.21
N ASP A 239 23.64 -2.17 6.26
CA ASP A 239 23.87 -3.48 5.65
C ASP A 239 23.56 -3.45 4.15
N ALA A 240 24.60 -3.50 3.33
CA ALA A 240 24.51 -3.49 1.87
C ALA A 240 23.84 -4.75 1.27
N GLU A 241 23.68 -5.83 2.05
CA GLU A 241 23.16 -7.13 1.59
C GLU A 241 21.63 -7.17 1.52
N THR A 242 20.92 -6.37 2.32
CA THR A 242 19.46 -6.23 2.24
C THR A 242 19.15 -4.96 1.47
N HIS A 243 18.77 -5.06 0.19
CA HIS A 243 18.17 -3.94 -0.52
C HIS A 243 16.85 -3.58 0.18
N PRO A 244 16.78 -2.49 0.97
CA PRO A 244 15.61 -2.24 1.78
C PRO A 244 14.46 -1.86 0.84
N LEU A 245 13.29 -2.50 1.00
CA LEU A 245 12.08 -2.11 0.27
C LEU A 245 11.51 -0.85 0.90
N TRP A 246 11.19 0.15 0.08
CA TRP A 246 10.54 1.39 0.49
C TRP A 246 9.82 2.00 -0.72
N ALA A 247 8.82 2.84 -0.46
CA ALA A 247 8.09 3.54 -1.51
C ALA A 247 7.83 4.98 -1.08
N PRO A 248 8.52 5.98 -1.69
CA PRO A 248 8.37 7.37 -1.29
C PRO A 248 6.94 7.87 -1.45
N LEU A 249 6.58 8.88 -0.66
CA LEU A 249 5.35 9.64 -0.88
C LEU A 249 5.31 10.24 -2.29
N GLY A 250 4.11 10.46 -2.81
CA GLY A 250 3.90 11.10 -4.11
C GLY A 250 2.85 12.20 -4.06
N ALA A 251 2.84 13.06 -5.07
CA ALA A 251 1.76 14.03 -5.29
C ALA A 251 0.91 13.60 -6.49
N ASP A 252 -0.41 13.72 -6.41
CA ASP A 252 -1.34 13.34 -7.49
C ASP A 252 -1.00 13.96 -8.85
N VAL A 253 -0.53 15.20 -8.86
CA VAL A 253 -0.09 15.95 -10.04
C VAL A 253 1.00 15.22 -10.83
N PHE A 254 1.79 14.34 -10.21
CA PHE A 254 2.75 13.49 -10.90
C PHE A 254 2.05 12.53 -11.86
N TRP A 255 1.01 11.82 -11.43
CA TRP A 255 0.25 10.90 -12.30
C TRP A 255 -0.73 11.64 -13.21
N GLN A 256 -1.54 12.54 -12.65
CA GLN A 256 -2.53 13.31 -13.41
C GLN A 256 -1.89 14.17 -14.50
N GLY A 257 -0.75 14.80 -14.20
CA GLY A 257 -0.01 15.63 -15.15
C GLY A 257 0.77 14.85 -16.20
N SER A 258 0.88 13.52 -16.07
CA SER A 258 1.60 12.66 -16.99
C SER A 258 0.72 12.03 -18.07
N VAL A 259 -0.59 11.96 -17.84
CA VAL A 259 -1.54 11.41 -18.82
C VAL A 259 -2.07 12.50 -19.74
N ASP A 260 -2.41 12.13 -20.99
CA ASP A 260 -2.98 13.08 -21.95
C ASP A 260 -4.49 13.26 -21.77
N ASP A 261 -5.20 12.17 -21.46
CA ASP A 261 -6.66 12.11 -21.25
C ASP A 261 -6.94 11.72 -19.79
N GLN A 262 -6.97 12.71 -18.89
CA GLN A 262 -7.23 12.49 -17.47
C GLN A 262 -8.63 11.93 -17.19
N ASP A 263 -9.62 12.37 -17.96
CA ASP A 263 -11.03 12.04 -17.73
C ASP A 263 -11.33 10.58 -17.99
N SER A 264 -10.63 9.95 -18.93
CA SER A 264 -10.75 8.51 -19.21
C SER A 264 -9.76 7.64 -18.44
N SER A 265 -8.78 8.24 -17.78
CA SER A 265 -7.74 7.51 -17.06
C SER A 265 -8.25 6.95 -15.74
N LEU A 266 -7.63 5.87 -15.28
CA LEU A 266 -8.06 5.16 -14.08
C LEU A 266 -6.89 4.72 -13.22
N LEU A 267 -7.18 4.45 -11.96
CA LEU A 267 -6.35 3.63 -11.09
C LEU A 267 -6.99 2.26 -10.92
N ILE A 268 -6.17 1.21 -10.75
CA ILE A 268 -6.61 -0.15 -10.45
C ILE A 268 -5.86 -0.69 -9.23
N ALA A 269 -6.59 -1.23 -8.26
CA ALA A 269 -6.04 -1.88 -7.08
C ALA A 269 -5.67 -3.34 -7.37
N LEU A 270 -4.37 -3.62 -7.34
CA LEU A 270 -3.81 -4.95 -7.51
C LEU A 270 -3.63 -5.66 -6.17
N ASP A 271 -3.70 -6.99 -6.20
CA ASP A 271 -3.47 -7.81 -5.02
C ASP A 271 -1.98 -7.81 -4.65
N ASP A 272 -1.71 -7.64 -3.36
CA ASP A 272 -0.38 -7.76 -2.77
C ASP A 272 -0.48 -8.44 -1.39
N PRO A 273 -0.84 -9.73 -1.35
CA PRO A 273 -1.06 -10.44 -0.11
C PRO A 273 0.21 -10.55 0.74
N LEU A 274 1.40 -10.53 0.11
CA LEU A 274 2.66 -10.67 0.81
C LEU A 274 2.97 -9.43 1.65
N ALA A 275 2.82 -8.22 1.11
CA ALA A 275 3.04 -7.03 1.93
C ALA A 275 1.99 -6.87 3.03
N VAL A 276 0.72 -7.21 2.75
CA VAL A 276 -0.33 -7.21 3.80
C VAL A 276 0.03 -8.19 4.92
N PHE A 277 0.49 -9.40 4.59
CA PHE A 277 0.92 -10.38 5.58
C PHE A 277 2.14 -9.89 6.38
N ASN A 278 3.12 -9.27 5.72
CA ASN A 278 4.28 -8.70 6.38
C ASN A 278 3.89 -7.55 7.32
N ASP A 279 2.97 -6.67 6.91
CA ASP A 279 2.46 -5.57 7.76
C ASP A 279 1.77 -6.12 9.03
N LEU A 280 0.94 -7.17 8.89
CA LEU A 280 0.34 -7.85 10.05
C LEU A 280 1.39 -8.48 10.95
N GLY A 281 2.39 -9.14 10.36
CA GLY A 281 3.48 -9.79 11.08
C GLY A 281 4.33 -8.80 11.88
N MET A 282 4.69 -7.65 11.28
CA MET A 282 5.45 -6.62 11.98
C MET A 282 4.65 -6.02 13.15
N GLN A 283 3.35 -5.80 12.96
CA GLN A 283 2.51 -5.28 14.03
C GLN A 283 2.41 -6.27 15.20
N LEU A 284 2.22 -7.57 14.91
CA LEU A 284 2.23 -8.61 15.93
C LEU A 284 3.58 -8.67 16.66
N ALA A 285 4.70 -8.55 15.94
CA ALA A 285 6.03 -8.53 16.54
C ALA A 285 6.22 -7.33 17.49
N ALA A 286 5.73 -6.14 17.11
CA ALA A 286 5.74 -4.97 17.97
C ALA A 286 4.91 -5.18 19.25
N ASP A 287 3.73 -5.80 19.13
CA ASP A 287 2.87 -6.12 20.27
C ASP A 287 3.55 -7.09 21.24
N GLN A 288 4.20 -8.13 20.70
CA GLN A 288 4.94 -9.09 21.49
C GLN A 288 6.14 -8.45 22.20
N ALA A 289 6.84 -7.54 21.53
CA ALA A 289 7.93 -6.78 22.13
C ALA A 289 7.43 -5.91 23.29
N ALA A 290 6.35 -5.14 23.08
CA ALA A 290 5.73 -4.32 24.12
C ALA A 290 5.23 -5.16 25.31
N PHE A 291 4.65 -6.33 25.05
CA PHE A 291 4.22 -7.25 26.10
C PHE A 291 5.41 -7.78 26.92
N ARG A 292 6.52 -8.16 26.27
CA ARG A 292 7.74 -8.61 26.96
C ARG A 292 8.35 -7.52 27.83
N GLU A 293 8.37 -6.28 27.34
CA GLU A 293 8.84 -5.12 28.10
C GLU A 293 7.96 -4.89 29.34
N TRP A 294 6.63 -4.94 29.16
CA TRP A 294 5.69 -4.83 30.27
C TRP A 294 5.89 -5.95 31.30
N GLN A 295 6.05 -7.20 30.86
CA GLN A 295 6.33 -8.34 31.73
C GLN A 295 7.61 -8.11 32.52
N SER A 296 8.71 -7.74 31.84
CA SER A 296 9.98 -7.47 32.51
C SER A 296 9.86 -6.39 33.60
N ALA A 297 9.06 -5.35 33.37
CA ALA A 297 8.87 -4.26 34.33
C ALA A 297 7.90 -4.57 35.48
N HIS A 298 6.90 -5.43 35.28
CA HIS A 298 5.77 -5.59 36.21
C HIS A 298 5.59 -7.00 36.78
N GLU A 299 6.12 -8.04 36.14
CA GLU A 299 5.85 -9.43 36.48
C GLU A 299 6.22 -9.74 37.93
N HIS A 300 7.40 -9.31 38.39
CA HIS A 300 7.83 -9.53 39.76
C HIS A 300 6.90 -8.86 40.80
N LYS A 301 6.46 -7.62 40.54
CA LYS A 301 5.54 -6.90 41.42
C LYS A 301 4.18 -7.59 41.49
N ILE A 302 3.68 -8.08 40.35
CA ILE A 302 2.44 -8.84 40.26
C ILE A 302 2.55 -10.16 41.03
N GLN A 303 3.66 -10.90 40.85
CA GLN A 303 3.91 -12.15 41.57
C GLN A 303 3.97 -11.94 43.10
N ILE A 304 4.65 -10.89 43.56
CA ILE A 304 4.66 -10.53 44.99
C ILE A 304 3.26 -10.19 45.47
N ALA A 305 2.52 -9.34 44.75
CA ALA A 305 1.16 -8.95 45.12
C ALA A 305 0.23 -10.17 45.24
N GLN A 306 0.31 -11.09 44.27
CA GLN A 306 -0.43 -12.36 44.30
C GLN A 306 -0.04 -13.23 45.50
N THR A 307 1.26 -13.35 45.78
CA THR A 307 1.77 -14.16 46.90
C THR A 307 1.31 -13.59 48.25
N VAL A 308 1.42 -12.27 48.44
CA VAL A 308 0.96 -11.59 49.65
C VAL A 308 -0.55 -11.72 49.80
N SER A 309 -1.33 -11.50 48.74
CA SER A 309 -2.78 -11.68 48.75
C SER A 309 -3.20 -13.09 49.18
N GLY A 310 -2.51 -14.12 48.67
CA GLY A 310 -2.76 -15.51 49.06
C GLY A 310 -2.39 -15.80 50.52
N LEU A 311 -1.27 -15.25 51.01
CA LEU A 311 -0.83 -15.43 52.40
C LEU A 311 -1.72 -14.68 53.41
N CYS A 312 -2.23 -13.50 53.05
CA CYS A 312 -3.10 -12.69 53.89
C CYS A 312 -4.56 -13.17 53.90
N GLY A 313 -4.90 -14.20 53.11
CA GLY A 313 -6.26 -14.77 53.08
C GLY A 313 -7.29 -13.90 52.35
N ALA A 314 -6.85 -12.94 51.54
CA ALA A 314 -7.72 -12.10 50.71
C ALA A 314 -8.38 -12.90 49.56
N GLU A 315 -7.95 -14.14 49.32
CA GLU A 315 -8.61 -15.06 48.40
C GLU A 315 -9.89 -15.64 49.06
N SER A 316 -11.04 -15.05 48.74
CA SER A 316 -12.34 -15.64 49.08
C SER A 316 -12.65 -16.84 48.17
N ASP A 317 -13.21 -17.90 48.78
CA ASP A 317 -13.76 -19.04 48.05
C ASP A 317 -14.73 -18.56 46.94
N PRO A 318 -14.49 -18.90 45.66
CA PRO A 318 -15.32 -18.47 44.53
C PRO A 318 -16.82 -18.77 44.71
N GLN A 319 -17.16 -19.80 45.49
CA GLN A 319 -18.54 -20.17 45.79
C GLN A 319 -19.22 -19.23 46.81
N LYS A 320 -18.44 -18.51 47.62
CA LYS A 320 -18.90 -17.56 48.63
C LYS A 320 -19.04 -16.12 48.11
N LEU A 321 -18.48 -15.83 46.94
CA LEU A 321 -18.64 -14.53 46.29
C LEU A 321 -20.09 -14.31 45.80
N PRO A 322 -20.66 -13.09 45.93
CA PRO A 322 -21.97 -12.76 45.35
C PRO A 322 -22.02 -13.07 43.86
N ALA A 323 -23.19 -13.51 43.37
CA ALA A 323 -23.38 -13.85 41.96
C ALA A 323 -23.10 -12.68 41.00
N SER A 324 -23.21 -11.43 41.48
CA SER A 324 -22.94 -10.21 40.72
C SER A 324 -21.45 -9.97 40.40
N VAL A 325 -20.53 -10.58 41.16
CA VAL A 325 -19.08 -10.37 40.99
C VAL A 325 -18.33 -11.65 40.59
N ARG A 326 -18.93 -12.82 40.83
CA ARG A 326 -18.36 -14.13 40.53
C ARG A 326 -18.03 -14.28 39.04
N GLY A 327 -16.80 -14.73 38.73
CA GLY A 327 -16.34 -14.97 37.35
C GLY A 327 -15.80 -13.72 36.63
N ASN A 328 -15.83 -12.56 37.28
CA ASN A 328 -15.21 -11.33 36.78
C ASN A 328 -14.12 -10.87 37.76
N ALA A 329 -12.85 -11.02 37.35
CA ALA A 329 -11.69 -10.75 38.20
C ALA A 329 -11.63 -9.28 38.67
N ALA A 330 -11.98 -8.32 37.83
CA ALA A 330 -11.96 -6.90 38.18
C ALA A 330 -13.05 -6.54 39.20
N LEU A 331 -14.26 -7.07 39.01
CA LEU A 331 -15.37 -6.86 39.96
C LEU A 331 -15.14 -7.60 41.28
N THR A 332 -14.55 -8.78 41.23
CA THR A 332 -14.18 -9.56 42.42
C THR A 332 -13.12 -8.82 43.24
N HIS A 333 -12.06 -8.33 42.59
CA HIS A 333 -11.00 -7.57 43.28
C HIS A 333 -11.57 -6.29 43.91
N ARG A 334 -12.44 -5.57 43.21
CA ARG A 334 -13.08 -4.36 43.76
C ARG A 334 -13.97 -4.67 44.96
N TYR A 335 -14.79 -5.72 44.87
CA TYR A 335 -15.62 -6.19 45.97
C TYR A 335 -14.78 -6.58 47.21
N LEU A 336 -13.68 -7.31 47.02
CA LEU A 336 -12.81 -7.71 48.13
C LEU A 336 -12.13 -6.49 48.77
N SER A 337 -11.68 -5.52 47.98
CA SER A 337 -11.10 -4.27 48.50
C SER A 337 -12.09 -3.33 49.22
N GLU A 338 -13.39 -3.50 48.98
CA GLU A 338 -14.46 -2.72 49.66
C GLU A 338 -14.96 -3.43 50.93
N VAL A 339 -14.63 -4.72 51.12
CA VAL A 339 -15.09 -5.57 52.23
C VAL A 339 -14.00 -5.74 53.31
N GLU A 340 -12.73 -5.53 52.98
CA GLU A 340 -11.60 -5.39 53.93
C GLU A 340 -11.56 -4.01 54.62
#